data_AF-A0A925JBK2-F1
#
_entry.id   AF-A0A925JBK2-F1
#
_cell.length_a   1.000
_cell.length_b   1.000
_cell.length_c   1.000
_cell.angle_alpha   90.00
_cell.angle_beta   90.00
_cell.angle_gamma   90.00
#
_symmetry.space_group_name_H-M   'P 1'
#
loop_
_entity.id
_entity.type
_entity.pdbx_description
1 polymer ?
#
loop_
_entity_poly.entity_id
_entity_poly.type
_entity_poly.pdbx_seq_one_letter_code
_entity_poly.pdbx_strand_id
1 'polypeptide(L)'
;MKFGNWEVNNGKLEWTGSGHNRFAVKKEELLDTIAPDDDEEEMYKWILLAMEEEWLTDNDLYDMNFAFVFAAGQSGAEFDYEMFDNTMEYQFEVLNSEEEDEDENPKG
;
A
#
# COMPACT_ATOMS: atom_id res chain seq x y z
N MET A 1 0.90 17.39 2.73
CA MET A 1 0.42 17.10 1.35
C MET A 1 -0.67 16.05 1.48
N LYS A 2 -1.71 16.07 0.63
CA LYS A 2 -2.86 15.16 0.75
C LYS A 2 -3.14 14.46 -0.57
N PHE A 3 -3.41 13.16 -0.52
CA PHE A 3 -3.77 12.28 -1.63
C PHE A 3 -4.99 11.46 -1.18
N GLY A 4 -6.17 11.74 -1.71
CA GLY A 4 -7.42 11.16 -1.18
C GLY A 4 -7.56 11.33 0.32
N ASN A 5 -7.64 10.22 1.06
CA ASN A 5 -7.69 10.18 2.51
C ASN A 5 -6.31 10.16 3.19
N TRP A 6 -5.22 10.08 2.44
CA TRP A 6 -3.85 10.03 2.97
C TRP A 6 -3.24 11.41 3.14
N GLU A 7 -2.66 11.66 4.30
CA GLU A 7 -1.93 12.87 4.63
C GLU A 7 -0.44 12.56 4.87
N VAL A 8 0.42 13.21 4.08
CA VAL A 8 1.88 13.24 4.28
C VAL A 8 2.25 14.51 5.02
N ASN A 9 2.83 14.36 6.21
CA ASN A 9 3.32 15.47 7.03
C ASN A 9 4.78 15.24 7.46
N ASN A 10 5.32 16.15 8.30
CA ASN A 10 6.76 16.25 8.60
C ASN A 10 7.41 15.02 9.27
N GLY A 11 6.66 13.93 9.53
CA GLY A 11 7.25 12.71 10.05
C GLY A 11 6.45 11.43 9.81
N LYS A 12 5.33 11.49 9.09
CA LYS A 12 4.50 10.30 8.84
C LYS A 12 3.65 10.45 7.58
N LEU A 13 3.27 9.29 7.06
CA LEU A 13 2.16 9.07 6.15
C LEU A 13 1.00 8.51 6.98
N GLU A 14 -0.18 9.12 6.95
CA GLU A 14 -1.32 8.64 7.72
C GLU A 14 -2.64 8.70 6.96
N TRP A 15 -3.51 7.72 7.18
CA TRP A 15 -4.88 7.73 6.69
C TRP A 15 -5.76 8.58 7.63
N THR A 16 -6.57 9.46 7.03
CA THR A 16 -7.37 10.49 7.72
C THR A 16 -8.85 10.47 7.30
N GLY A 17 -9.31 9.37 6.72
CA GLY A 17 -10.69 9.22 6.26
C GLY A 17 -11.71 9.08 7.39
N SER A 18 -12.97 8.93 7.01
CA SER A 18 -14.08 8.77 7.96
C SER A 18 -14.12 7.33 8.49
N GLY A 19 -13.78 7.13 9.76
CA GLY A 19 -13.82 5.81 10.40
C GLY A 19 -13.22 5.81 11.80
N HIS A 20 -13.27 4.66 12.47
CA HIS A 20 -12.54 4.42 13.73
C HIS A 20 -11.17 3.75 13.50
N ASN A 21 -10.93 3.26 12.28
CA ASN A 21 -9.68 2.63 11.90
C ASN A 21 -8.58 3.66 11.67
N ARG A 22 -7.33 3.23 11.81
CA ARG A 22 -6.15 4.08 11.69
C ARG A 22 -5.04 3.30 11.03
N PHE A 23 -4.43 3.90 10.02
CA PHE A 23 -3.20 3.42 9.43
C PHE A 23 -2.21 4.58 9.38
N ALA A 24 -1.02 4.40 9.95
CA ALA A 24 -0.01 5.44 9.99
C ALA A 24 1.39 4.83 9.98
N VAL A 25 2.24 5.39 9.14
CA VAL A 25 3.61 4.94 8.89
C VAL A 25 4.55 6.08 9.26
N LYS A 26 5.50 5.82 10.15
CA LYS A 26 6.55 6.81 10.42
C LYS A 26 7.48 6.90 9.22
N LYS A 27 7.96 8.10 8.95
CA LYS A 27 8.89 8.36 7.84
C LYS A 27 10.20 7.56 7.94
N GLU A 28 10.64 7.25 9.16
CA GLU A 28 11.83 6.42 9.42
C GLU A 28 11.63 4.94 9.05
N GLU A 29 10.39 4.48 9.08
CA GLU A 29 9.98 3.10 8.78
C GLU A 29 9.43 2.99 7.34
N LEU A 30 9.23 4.12 6.65
CA LEU A 30 8.50 4.18 5.38
C LEU A 30 9.06 3.23 4.31
N LEU A 31 10.38 3.11 4.23
CA LEU A 31 11.06 2.28 3.24
C LEU A 31 11.44 0.89 3.79
N ASP A 32 10.84 0.46 4.91
CA ASP A 32 10.99 -0.92 5.38
C ASP A 32 10.51 -1.88 4.29
N THR A 33 11.27 -2.96 4.09
CA THR A 33 10.96 -4.01 3.13
C THR A 33 10.53 -5.29 3.84
N ILE A 34 9.75 -6.11 3.14
CA ILE A 34 9.45 -7.51 3.51
C ILE A 34 9.52 -8.38 2.26
N ALA A 35 9.77 -9.66 2.44
CA ALA A 35 9.50 -10.68 1.42
C ALA A 35 8.17 -11.36 1.80
N PRO A 36 7.09 -11.19 1.01
CA PRO A 36 5.79 -11.80 1.32
C PRO A 36 5.85 -13.33 1.34
N ASP A 37 6.81 -13.93 0.62
CA ASP A 37 7.16 -15.35 0.65
C ASP A 37 8.69 -15.56 0.56
N ASP A 38 9.17 -16.71 1.06
CA ASP A 38 10.62 -17.04 1.19
C ASP A 38 11.41 -17.04 -0.15
N ASP A 39 10.72 -17.03 -1.30
CA ASP A 39 11.29 -17.03 -2.66
C ASP A 39 10.94 -15.78 -3.48
N GLU A 40 10.20 -14.82 -2.92
CA GLU A 40 9.81 -13.59 -3.62
C GLU A 40 10.79 -12.43 -3.38
N GLU A 41 10.83 -11.51 -4.34
CA GLU A 41 11.65 -10.31 -4.24
C GLU A 41 11.20 -9.43 -3.06
N GLU A 42 12.14 -8.69 -2.47
CA GLU A 42 11.80 -7.74 -1.42
C GLU A 42 10.84 -6.67 -1.97
N MET A 43 9.78 -6.38 -1.22
CA MET A 43 8.74 -5.40 -1.55
C MET A 43 8.57 -4.39 -0.42
N TYR A 44 7.97 -3.24 -0.73
CA TYR A 44 7.70 -2.23 0.29
C TYR A 44 6.60 -2.69 1.25
N LYS A 45 7.01 -2.96 2.48
CA LYS A 45 6.20 -3.50 3.58
C LYS A 45 4.87 -2.80 3.74
N TRP A 46 4.90 -1.47 3.80
CA TRP A 46 3.73 -0.70 4.19
C TRP A 46 2.66 -0.66 3.12
N ILE A 47 3.03 -0.82 1.85
CA ILE A 47 2.07 -0.95 0.75
C ILE A 47 1.34 -2.30 0.89
N LEU A 48 2.07 -3.38 1.15
CA LEU A 48 1.49 -4.71 1.35
C LEU A 48 0.58 -4.76 2.58
N LEU A 49 1.03 -4.22 3.72
CA LEU A 49 0.21 -4.17 4.94
C LEU A 49 -1.08 -3.35 4.76
N ALA A 50 -1.11 -2.37 3.87
CA ALA A 50 -2.33 -1.63 3.60
C ALA A 50 -3.35 -2.48 2.81
N MET A 51 -2.90 -3.43 1.98
CA MET A 51 -3.80 -4.33 1.26
C MET A 51 -4.54 -5.28 2.21
N GLU A 52 -3.93 -5.64 3.35
CA GLU A 52 -4.58 -6.48 4.37
C GLU A 52 -5.73 -5.77 5.11
N GLU A 53 -5.86 -4.45 4.95
CA GLU A 53 -6.86 -3.66 5.65
C GLU A 53 -8.14 -3.55 4.80
N GLU A 54 -9.06 -4.53 4.94
CA GLU A 54 -10.33 -4.64 4.19
C GLU A 54 -11.22 -3.38 4.18
N TRP A 55 -10.97 -2.43 5.08
CA TRP A 55 -11.71 -1.16 5.17
C TRP A 55 -11.11 -0.05 4.29
N LEU A 56 -9.94 -0.28 3.69
CA LEU A 56 -9.38 0.56 2.64
C LEU A 56 -9.96 0.12 1.29
N THR A 57 -10.42 1.09 0.51
CA THR A 57 -10.87 0.81 -0.87
C THR A 57 -9.69 0.79 -1.82
N ASP A 58 -9.85 0.22 -3.01
CA ASP A 58 -8.80 0.27 -4.04
C ASP A 58 -8.36 1.70 -4.34
N ASN A 59 -9.30 2.65 -4.35
CA ASN A 59 -8.96 4.08 -4.49
C ASN A 59 -8.07 4.58 -3.35
N ASP A 60 -8.32 4.14 -2.10
CA ASP A 60 -7.45 4.47 -0.98
C ASP A 60 -6.06 3.83 -1.17
N LEU A 61 -5.98 2.59 -1.66
CA LEU A 61 -4.70 1.93 -1.93
C LEU A 61 -3.93 2.63 -3.07
N TYR A 62 -4.60 3.00 -4.16
CA TYR A 62 -4.01 3.79 -5.23
C TYR A 62 -3.51 5.15 -4.74
N ASP A 63 -4.32 5.88 -3.95
CA ASP A 63 -3.92 7.15 -3.35
C ASP A 63 -2.72 6.99 -2.40
N MET A 64 -2.65 5.86 -1.70
CA MET A 64 -1.52 5.54 -0.82
C MET A 64 -0.22 5.44 -1.62
N ASN A 65 -0.23 4.82 -2.79
CA ASN A 65 0.96 4.65 -3.62
C ASN A 65 1.57 6.00 -4.01
N PHE A 66 0.73 6.97 -4.40
CA PHE A 66 1.19 8.33 -4.67
C PHE A 66 1.72 9.03 -3.42
N ALA A 67 1.04 8.84 -2.29
CA ALA A 67 1.45 9.41 -1.01
C ALA A 67 2.80 8.83 -0.53
N PHE A 68 3.02 7.54 -0.78
CA PHE A 68 4.25 6.80 -0.46
C PHE A 68 5.44 7.36 -1.23
N VAL A 69 5.35 7.44 -2.57
CA VAL A 69 6.43 8.00 -3.42
C VAL A 69 6.73 9.45 -3.04
N PHE A 70 5.68 10.25 -2.77
CA PHE A 70 5.87 11.63 -2.33
C PHE A 70 6.59 11.72 -0.97
N ALA A 71 6.18 10.89 0.00
CA ALA A 71 6.80 10.84 1.32
C ALA A 71 8.27 10.33 1.25
N ALA A 72 8.54 9.35 0.39
CA ALA A 72 9.86 8.81 0.13
C ALA A 72 10.78 9.88 -0.47
N GLY A 73 10.32 10.63 -1.47
CA GLY A 73 11.07 11.73 -2.06
C GLY A 73 11.39 12.86 -1.06
N GLN A 74 10.61 13.00 0.00
CA GLN A 74 10.90 13.94 1.10
C GLN A 74 11.86 13.38 2.16
N SER A 75 12.10 12.08 2.20
CA SER A 75 12.93 11.43 3.21
C SER A 75 14.42 11.63 2.99
N GLY A 76 14.84 11.80 1.75
CA GLY A 76 16.26 11.79 1.39
C GLY A 76 16.92 10.41 1.56
N ALA A 77 16.14 9.37 1.88
CA ALA A 77 16.58 7.99 1.83
C ALA A 77 16.57 7.47 0.39
N GLU A 78 17.32 6.38 0.16
CA GLU A 78 17.45 5.76 -1.15
C GLU A 78 16.14 5.02 -1.47
N PHE A 79 15.34 5.62 -2.36
CA PHE A 79 14.12 5.03 -2.86
C PHE A 79 14.43 4.18 -4.09
N ASP A 80 14.14 2.89 -4.01
CA ASP A 80 14.25 1.95 -5.11
C ASP A 80 12.97 1.97 -5.95
N TYR A 81 13.11 2.40 -7.20
CA TYR A 81 12.00 2.48 -8.17
C TYR A 81 11.63 1.12 -8.74
N GLU A 82 12.59 0.21 -8.89
CA GLU A 82 12.35 -1.14 -9.43
C GLU A 82 11.55 -1.95 -8.41
N MET A 83 11.95 -1.88 -7.13
CA MET A 83 11.19 -2.47 -6.03
C MET A 83 9.78 -1.89 -5.94
N PHE A 84 9.62 -0.59 -6.17
CA PHE A 84 8.30 0.04 -6.14
C PHE A 84 7.42 -0.51 -7.25
N ASP A 85 7.92 -0.56 -8.49
CA ASP A 85 7.18 -1.09 -9.63
C ASP A 85 6.76 -2.55 -9.38
N ASN A 86 7.66 -3.39 -8.85
CA ASN A 86 7.35 -4.79 -8.50
C ASN A 86 6.28 -4.88 -7.39
N THR A 87 6.37 -4.01 -6.37
CA THR A 87 5.34 -3.94 -5.32
C THR A 87 3.98 -3.54 -5.87
N MET A 88 3.93 -2.65 -6.88
CA MET A 88 2.69 -2.23 -7.54
C MET A 88 2.09 -3.31 -8.41
N GLU A 89 2.93 -4.06 -9.14
CA GLU A 89 2.50 -5.21 -9.92
C GLU A 89 1.88 -6.27 -9.01
N TYR A 90 2.55 -6.63 -7.92
CA TYR A 90 2.01 -7.55 -6.91
C TYR A 90 0.67 -7.07 -6.34
N GLN A 91 0.58 -5.80 -5.93
CA GLN A 91 -0.68 -5.24 -5.41
C GLN A 91 -1.82 -5.38 -6.43
N PHE A 92 -1.55 -5.10 -7.70
CA PHE A 92 -2.54 -5.21 -8.76
C PHE A 92 -2.95 -6.67 -9.00
N GLU A 93 -2.00 -7.61 -9.03
CA GLU A 93 -2.31 -9.03 -9.20
C GLU A 93 -3.20 -9.57 -8.07
N VAL A 94 -2.87 -9.26 -6.81
CA VAL A 94 -3.67 -9.69 -5.65
C VAL A 94 -5.08 -9.11 -5.73
N LEU A 95 -5.23 -7.79 -5.90
CA LEU A 95 -6.54 -7.15 -5.93
C LEU A 95 -7.43 -7.67 -7.06
N ASN A 96 -6.88 -7.93 -8.27
CA ASN A 96 -7.67 -8.52 -9.35
C ASN A 96 -7.99 -10.00 -9.12
N SER A 97 -7.09 -10.75 -8.50
CA SER A 97 -7.32 -12.17 -8.21
C SER A 97 -8.45 -12.37 -7.19
N GLU A 98 -8.56 -11.47 -6.20
CA GLU A 98 -9.63 -11.49 -5.21
C GLU A 98 -11.01 -11.12 -5.80
N GLU A 99 -11.05 -10.35 -6.89
CA GLU A 99 -12.30 -10.04 -7.61
C GLU A 99 -12.83 -11.22 -8.44
N GLU A 100 -12.00 -12.19 -8.83
CA GLU A 100 -12.39 -13.31 -9.72
C GLU A 100 -13.03 -14.50 -8.98
N ASP A 101 -12.97 -14.56 -7.64
CA ASP A 101 -13.46 -15.70 -6.84
C ASP A 101 -14.97 -15.63 -6.46
N GLU A 102 -15.74 -14.65 -6.94
CA GLU A 102 -17.17 -14.48 -6.57
C GLU A 102 -18.21 -15.18 -7.49
N ASP A 103 -17.82 -15.96 -8.50
CA ASP A 103 -18.77 -16.48 -9.53
C ASP A 103 -18.82 -18.01 -9.73
N GLU A 104 -18.72 -18.82 -8.67
CA GLU A 104 -19.14 -20.24 -8.73
C GLU A 104 -20.24 -20.57 -7.70
N ASN A 105 -21.47 -20.16 -8.02
CA ASN A 105 -22.67 -20.71 -7.40
C ASN A 105 -23.38 -21.65 -8.40
N PRO A 106 -23.09 -22.96 -8.43
CA PRO A 106 -23.85 -23.89 -9.25
C PRO A 106 -25.23 -24.03 -8.62
N LYS A 107 -26.23 -23.38 -9.21
CA LYS A 107 -27.63 -23.56 -8.85
C LYS A 107 -27.99 -25.04 -8.93
N GLY A 108 -28.30 -25.63 -7.78
CA GLY A 108 -28.95 -26.94 -7.66
C GLY A 108 -30.41 -26.92 -8.12
#